data_AF-A0A165ZCR9-F1
#
_entry.id   AF-A0A165ZCR9-F1
#
_cell.length_a   1.000
_cell.length_b   1.000
_cell.length_c   1.000
_cell.angle_alpha   90.00
_cell.angle_beta   90.00
_cell.angle_gamma   90.00
#
_symmetry.space_group_name_H-M   'P 1'
#
loop_
_entity.id
_entity.type
_entity.pdbx_description
1 polymer ?
#
loop_
_entity_poly.entity_id
_entity_poly.type
_entity_poly.pdbx_seq_one_letter_code
_entity_poly.pdbx_strand_id
1 'polypeptide(L)'
;MLIYTRIFVHLPLAFDAAATSLDGERSLISIAYQNNMSSLRRARRMALCVPTDSRAQAYAKRIEEEIVRLGEEVLDVVQKMLLPQCTNDEGKVFYIKMQADYHRYLAELLPPTPSSPRSQSTHATSATTLYTAALSLASQHLLPTDPVRLGLLLNYSVFQYDILSDVRSAWICAKQAYDEALEELDTLSEEGYRNAVVVVRLLRDNLQTWLPEVQALDEAVEGPSSD
;
A
#
# COMPACT_ATOMS: atom_id res chain seq x y z
N MET A 1 1.85 19.68 5.77
CA MET A 1 1.04 19.10 6.89
C MET A 1 -0.38 18.68 6.46
N LEU A 2 -0.90 19.10 5.29
CA LEU A 2 -2.27 18.76 4.83
C LEU A 2 -2.39 17.56 3.88
N ILE A 3 -1.28 17.03 3.34
CA ILE A 3 -1.30 15.90 2.39
C ILE A 3 -1.35 14.55 3.13
N TYR A 4 -0.74 14.48 4.33
CA TYR A 4 -0.66 13.25 5.14
C TYR A 4 -2.00 12.76 5.71
N THR A 5 -3.06 13.56 5.66
CA THR A 5 -4.35 13.20 6.29
C THR A 5 -5.36 12.59 5.32
N ARG A 6 -5.17 12.71 3.99
CA ARG A 6 -6.21 12.33 3.01
C ARG A 6 -6.03 10.94 2.38
N ILE A 7 -4.80 10.47 2.15
CA ILE A 7 -4.56 9.19 1.45
C ILE A 7 -4.67 7.97 2.39
N PHE A 8 -4.46 8.16 3.70
CA PHE A 8 -4.26 7.03 4.63
C PHE A 8 -5.51 6.52 5.37
N VAL A 9 -6.69 7.08 5.11
CA VAL A 9 -7.96 6.57 5.66
C VAL A 9 -8.41 5.29 4.94
N HIS A 10 -7.88 5.06 3.74
CA HIS A 10 -8.48 4.14 2.77
C HIS A 10 -7.73 2.81 2.59
N LEU A 11 -6.46 2.74 3.00
CA LEU A 11 -5.63 1.54 2.87
C LEU A 11 -6.17 0.27 3.57
N PRO A 12 -6.88 0.35 4.72
CA PRO A 12 -7.47 -0.85 5.33
C PRO A 12 -8.49 -1.54 4.40
N LEU A 13 -9.20 -0.79 3.56
CA LEU A 13 -10.34 -1.30 2.80
C LEU A 13 -9.93 -2.22 1.63
N ALA A 14 -8.77 -1.98 1.01
CA ALA A 14 -8.32 -2.80 -0.11
C ALA A 14 -7.70 -4.14 0.34
N PHE A 15 -7.22 -4.20 1.58
CA PHE A 15 -6.69 -5.44 2.16
C PHE A 15 -7.83 -6.34 2.67
N ASP A 16 -8.93 -5.75 3.17
CA ASP A 16 -10.17 -6.49 3.47
C ASP A 16 -10.80 -7.15 2.24
N ALA A 17 -10.82 -6.46 1.09
CA ALA A 17 -11.34 -7.01 -0.17
C ALA A 17 -10.54 -8.24 -0.65
N ALA A 18 -9.21 -8.23 -0.45
CA ALA A 18 -8.33 -9.37 -0.72
C ALA A 18 -8.44 -10.47 0.35
N ALA A 19 -8.78 -10.12 1.60
CA ALA A 19 -8.99 -11.10 2.66
C ALA A 19 -10.27 -11.92 2.45
N THR A 20 -11.30 -11.35 1.83
CA THR A 20 -12.55 -12.06 1.50
C THR A 20 -12.40 -13.15 0.45
N SER A 21 -11.39 -13.10 -0.42
CA SER A 21 -11.16 -14.12 -1.45
C SER A 21 -10.29 -15.31 -0.99
N LEU A 22 -9.64 -15.19 0.18
CA LEU A 22 -8.79 -16.24 0.75
C LEU A 22 -9.60 -17.28 1.54
N ASP A 23 -9.08 -18.51 1.58
CA ASP A 23 -9.58 -19.58 2.46
C ASP A 23 -9.73 -19.10 3.92
N GLY A 24 -10.74 -19.59 4.63
CA GLY A 24 -11.20 -19.04 5.92
C GLY A 24 -10.12 -18.82 6.98
N GLU A 25 -9.18 -19.76 7.17
CA GLU A 25 -8.09 -19.60 8.15
C GLU A 25 -7.07 -18.52 7.74
N ARG A 26 -6.80 -18.39 6.44
CA ARG A 26 -5.87 -17.40 5.88
C ARG A 26 -6.47 -15.99 5.97
N SER A 27 -7.77 -15.89 5.70
CA SER A 27 -8.54 -14.65 5.86
C SER A 27 -8.48 -14.14 7.30
N LEU A 28 -8.70 -15.00 8.30
CA LEU A 28 -8.67 -14.62 9.71
C LEU A 28 -7.31 -14.10 10.19
N ILE A 29 -6.23 -14.79 9.82
CA ILE A 29 -4.86 -14.39 10.16
C ILE A 29 -4.54 -13.02 9.54
N SER A 30 -4.89 -12.85 8.26
CA SER A 30 -4.74 -11.57 7.56
C SER A 30 -5.47 -10.43 8.26
N ILE A 31 -6.76 -10.61 8.54
CA ILE A 31 -7.61 -9.59 9.16
C ILE A 31 -7.07 -9.21 10.54
N ALA A 32 -6.64 -10.18 11.34
CA ALA A 32 -6.09 -9.94 12.68
C ALA A 32 -4.83 -9.07 12.63
N TYR A 33 -3.86 -9.45 11.79
CA TYR A 33 -2.59 -8.72 11.66
C TYR A 33 -2.78 -7.33 11.04
N GLN A 34 -3.69 -7.21 10.08
CA GLN A 34 -4.07 -5.93 9.47
C GLN A 34 -4.72 -4.98 10.47
N ASN A 35 -5.70 -5.45 11.23
CA ASN A 35 -6.43 -4.62 12.18
C ASN A 35 -5.51 -4.09 13.27
N ASN A 36 -4.59 -4.93 13.76
CA ASN A 36 -3.59 -4.52 14.72
C ASN A 36 -2.66 -3.43 14.12
N MET A 37 -2.06 -3.70 12.95
CA MET A 37 -1.14 -2.76 12.31
C MET A 37 -1.82 -1.43 11.93
N SER A 38 -3.06 -1.49 11.46
CA SER A 38 -3.85 -0.29 11.11
C SER A 38 -4.18 0.55 12.34
N SER A 39 -4.49 -0.10 13.47
CA SER A 39 -4.73 0.57 14.74
C SER A 39 -3.47 1.28 15.25
N LEU A 40 -2.33 0.58 15.26
CA LEU A 40 -1.05 1.13 15.69
C LEU A 40 -0.61 2.32 14.82
N ARG A 41 -0.67 2.17 13.48
CA ARG A 41 -0.33 3.27 12.57
C ARG A 41 -1.24 4.49 12.79
N ARG A 42 -2.53 4.29 13.08
CA ARG A 42 -3.46 5.37 13.41
C ARG A 42 -3.09 6.06 14.73
N ALA A 43 -2.83 5.28 15.77
CA ALA A 43 -2.42 5.80 17.07
C ALA A 43 -1.11 6.61 16.97
N ARG A 44 -0.13 6.11 16.21
CA ARG A 44 1.14 6.81 15.94
C ARG A 44 0.88 8.16 15.28
N ARG A 45 0.06 8.20 14.22
CA ARG A 45 -0.28 9.46 13.54
C ARG A 45 -0.89 10.48 14.50
N MET A 46 -1.87 10.05 15.30
CA MET A 46 -2.51 10.93 16.28
C MET A 46 -1.50 11.48 17.30
N ALA A 47 -0.57 10.66 17.77
CA ALA A 47 0.48 11.09 18.68
C ALA A 47 1.43 12.11 18.03
N LEU A 48 1.81 11.91 16.76
CA LEU A 48 2.66 12.83 16.00
C LEU A 48 1.98 14.17 15.68
N CYS A 49 0.64 14.25 15.73
CA CYS A 49 -0.08 15.52 15.56
C CYS A 49 0.07 16.48 16.75
N VAL A 50 0.61 16.03 17.89
CA VAL A 50 0.81 16.86 19.09
C VAL A 50 2.31 16.92 19.44
N PRO A 51 3.15 17.51 18.57
CA PRO A 51 4.60 17.39 18.67
C PRO A 51 5.20 18.10 19.88
N THR A 52 4.44 18.93 20.60
CA THR A 52 4.91 19.65 21.79
C THR A 52 4.65 18.90 23.10
N ASP A 53 3.81 17.86 23.12
CA ASP A 53 3.56 17.06 24.32
C ASP A 53 4.58 15.90 24.41
N SER A 54 5.45 15.96 25.41
CA SER A 54 6.48 14.93 25.65
C SER A 54 5.90 13.53 25.89
N ARG A 55 4.68 13.44 26.44
CA ARG A 55 3.98 12.17 26.61
C ARG A 55 3.50 11.62 25.27
N ALA A 56 3.02 12.48 24.38
CA ALA A 56 2.62 12.08 23.04
C ALA A 56 3.82 11.57 22.24
N GLN A 57 4.98 12.23 22.35
CA GLN A 57 6.22 11.76 21.72
C GLN A 57 6.69 10.41 22.28
N ALA A 58 6.68 10.24 23.61
CA ALA A 58 7.04 8.98 24.24
C ALA A 58 6.08 7.84 23.86
N TYR A 59 4.79 8.16 23.72
CA TYR A 59 3.78 7.22 23.23
C TYR A 59 4.00 6.85 21.77
N ALA A 60 4.28 7.82 20.89
CA ALA A 60 4.62 7.57 19.50
C ALA A 60 5.81 6.61 19.37
N LYS A 61 6.88 6.83 20.13
CA LYS A 61 8.06 5.95 20.14
C LYS A 61 7.72 4.52 20.55
N ARG A 62 6.91 4.32 21.60
CA ARG A 62 6.46 2.98 22.01
C ARG A 62 5.65 2.28 20.92
N ILE A 63 4.79 3.03 20.23
CA ILE A 63 4.02 2.49 19.10
C ILE A 63 4.94 2.12 17.94
N GLU A 64 5.97 2.91 17.65
CA GLU A 64 6.96 2.60 16.61
C GLU A 64 7.70 1.29 16.93
N GLU A 65 8.18 1.12 18.17
CA GLU A 65 8.81 -0.11 18.64
C GLU A 65 7.89 -1.33 18.49
N GLU A 66 6.59 -1.16 18.74
CA GLU A 66 5.58 -2.20 18.57
C GLU A 66 5.29 -2.52 17.10
N ILE A 67 5.22 -1.50 16.23
CA ILE A 67 5.09 -1.69 14.78
C ILE A 67 6.28 -2.47 14.24
N VAL A 68 7.51 -2.16 14.68
CA VAL A 68 8.72 -2.89 14.27
C VAL A 68 8.61 -4.35 14.70
N ARG A 69 8.37 -4.61 15.99
CA ARG A 69 8.29 -5.96 16.55
C ARG A 69 7.25 -6.82 15.81
N LEU A 70 6.03 -6.32 15.67
CA LEU A 70 4.95 -7.04 14.99
C LEU A 70 5.20 -7.18 13.50
N GLY A 71 5.83 -6.17 12.88
CA GLY A 71 6.16 -6.22 11.46
C GLY A 71 7.18 -7.31 11.15
N GLU A 72 8.24 -7.41 11.95
CA GLU A 72 9.24 -8.46 11.84
C GLU A 72 8.65 -9.85 12.10
N GLU A 73 7.79 -9.99 13.11
CA GLU A 73 7.08 -11.25 13.39
C GLU A 73 6.23 -11.70 12.20
N VAL A 74 5.44 -10.80 11.60
CA VAL A 74 4.62 -11.14 10.43
C VAL A 74 5.47 -11.50 9.22
N LEU A 75 6.55 -10.76 8.96
CA LEU A 75 7.47 -11.08 7.87
C LEU A 75 8.03 -12.50 8.01
N ASP A 76 8.40 -12.88 9.23
CA ASP A 76 8.92 -14.21 9.54
C ASP A 76 7.85 -15.31 9.38
N VAL A 77 6.64 -15.08 9.90
CA VAL A 77 5.51 -16.01 9.78
C VAL A 77 5.13 -16.23 8.31
N VAL A 78 5.04 -15.15 7.53
CA VAL A 78 4.70 -15.24 6.10
C VAL A 78 5.78 -16.02 5.35
N GLN A 79 7.06 -15.67 5.56
CA GLN A 79 8.16 -16.28 4.83
C GLN A 79 8.36 -17.76 5.17
N LYS A 80 8.28 -18.11 6.46
CA LYS A 80 8.65 -19.45 6.95
C LYS A 80 7.48 -20.42 6.99
N MET A 81 6.25 -19.92 7.13
CA MET A 81 5.07 -20.78 7.34
C MET A 81 4.02 -20.63 6.24
N LEU A 82 3.59 -19.41 5.92
CA LEU A 82 2.40 -19.21 5.07
C LEU A 82 2.72 -19.36 3.57
N LEU A 83 3.79 -18.73 3.10
CA LEU A 83 4.18 -18.76 1.68
C LEU A 83 4.57 -20.18 1.22
N PRO A 84 5.35 -20.98 1.98
CA PRO A 84 5.67 -22.36 1.59
C PRO A 84 4.47 -23.31 1.50
N GLN A 85 3.41 -23.03 2.26
CA GLN A 85 2.17 -23.80 2.24
C GLN A 85 1.18 -23.33 1.17
N CYS A 86 1.51 -22.25 0.45
CA CYS A 86 0.62 -21.68 -0.54
C CYS A 86 0.74 -22.39 -1.90
N THR A 87 -0.32 -23.07 -2.30
CA THR A 87 -0.37 -23.87 -3.53
C THR A 87 -0.95 -23.12 -4.73
N ASN A 88 -1.81 -22.13 -4.51
CA ASN A 88 -2.44 -21.33 -5.57
C ASN A 88 -1.70 -20.00 -5.78
N ASP A 89 -1.79 -19.44 -6.98
CA ASP A 89 -1.03 -18.25 -7.34
C ASP A 89 -1.63 -16.97 -6.73
N GLU A 90 -2.95 -16.90 -6.58
CA GLU A 90 -3.64 -15.80 -5.87
C GLU A 90 -3.10 -15.61 -4.45
N GLY A 91 -3.02 -16.69 -3.68
CA GLY A 91 -2.50 -16.68 -2.31
C GLY A 91 -1.01 -16.35 -2.26
N LYS A 92 -0.21 -16.76 -3.24
CA LYS A 92 1.21 -16.36 -3.33
C LYS A 92 1.31 -14.85 -3.57
N VAL A 93 0.55 -14.31 -4.53
CA VAL A 93 0.49 -12.86 -4.77
C VAL A 93 0.09 -12.14 -3.49
N PHE A 94 -0.94 -12.63 -2.81
CA PHE A 94 -1.43 -12.07 -1.56
C PHE A 94 -0.35 -12.02 -0.47
N TYR A 95 0.37 -13.12 -0.22
CA TYR A 95 1.38 -13.16 0.82
C TYR A 95 2.64 -12.36 0.47
N ILE A 96 3.08 -12.37 -0.79
CA ILE A 96 4.20 -11.54 -1.25
C ILE A 96 3.84 -10.05 -1.11
N LYS A 97 2.62 -9.68 -1.50
CA LYS A 97 2.06 -8.34 -1.28
C LYS A 97 2.04 -7.98 0.20
N MET A 98 1.62 -8.89 1.07
CA MET A 98 1.63 -8.68 2.52
C MET A 98 3.06 -8.36 3.00
N GLN A 99 4.07 -9.13 2.61
CA GLN A 99 5.46 -8.83 2.97
C GLN A 99 5.90 -7.43 2.48
N ALA A 100 5.53 -7.06 1.26
CA ALA A 100 5.81 -5.74 0.70
C ALA A 100 5.15 -4.61 1.51
N ASP A 101 3.90 -4.81 1.92
CA ASP A 101 3.15 -3.89 2.77
C ASP A 101 3.82 -3.69 4.14
N TYR A 102 4.30 -4.77 4.75
CA TYR A 102 5.00 -4.71 6.03
C TYR A 102 6.36 -4.01 5.92
N HIS A 103 7.14 -4.30 4.87
CA HIS A 103 8.36 -3.54 4.61
C HIS A 103 8.08 -2.06 4.36
N ARG A 104 6.98 -1.72 3.67
CA ARG A 104 6.54 -0.33 3.51
C ARG A 104 6.22 0.32 4.86
N TYR A 105 5.56 -0.36 5.78
CA TYR A 105 5.29 0.16 7.13
C TYR A 105 6.58 0.42 7.92
N LEU A 106 7.55 -0.48 7.82
CA LEU A 106 8.85 -0.31 8.46
C LEU A 106 9.63 0.87 7.86
N ALA A 107 9.57 1.04 6.53
CA ALA A 107 10.18 2.19 5.85
C ALA A 107 9.53 3.53 6.24
N GLU A 108 8.22 3.55 6.55
CA GLU A 108 7.49 4.75 7.00
C GLU A 108 8.00 5.28 8.36
N LEU A 109 8.55 4.41 9.20
CA LEU A 109 9.06 4.81 10.52
C LEU A 109 10.40 5.56 10.43
N LEU A 110 11.15 5.34 9.36
CA LEU A 110 12.48 5.92 9.20
C LEU A 110 12.35 7.43 8.93
N PRO A 111 13.01 8.29 9.73
CA PRO A 111 12.99 9.72 9.46
C PRO A 111 13.69 9.99 8.13
N PRO A 112 13.07 10.72 7.19
CA PRO A 112 13.75 11.12 5.97
C PRO A 112 14.86 12.11 6.35
N THR A 113 16.12 11.72 6.14
CA THR A 113 17.24 12.65 6.24
C THR A 113 17.79 12.94 4.85
N PRO A 114 18.32 14.14 4.56
CA PRO A 114 18.88 14.44 3.24
C PRO A 114 19.98 13.45 2.81
N SER A 115 20.71 12.89 3.77
CA SER A 115 21.76 11.90 3.55
C SER A 115 21.27 10.45 3.50
N SER A 116 20.03 10.18 3.93
CA SER A 116 19.42 8.85 3.90
C SER A 116 17.91 9.01 3.65
N PRO A 117 17.50 9.18 2.38
CA PRO A 117 16.10 9.27 2.03
C PRO A 117 15.41 7.93 2.27
N ARG A 118 14.12 7.96 2.65
CA ARG A 118 13.31 6.75 2.90
C ARG A 118 13.35 5.77 1.72
N SER A 119 13.38 6.29 0.50
CA SER A 119 13.45 5.53 -0.76
C SER A 119 14.69 4.64 -0.89
N GLN A 120 15.78 4.95 -0.18
CA GLN A 120 17.04 4.20 -0.21
C GLN A 120 17.23 3.29 1.01
N SER A 121 16.24 3.21 1.90
CA SER A 121 16.29 2.30 3.04
C SER A 121 16.26 0.84 2.60
N THR A 122 16.84 -0.06 3.41
CA THR A 122 16.77 -1.51 3.18
C THR A 122 15.33 -1.98 3.01
N HIS A 123 14.40 -1.45 3.84
CA HIS A 123 12.99 -1.80 3.75
C HIS A 123 12.31 -1.29 2.47
N ALA A 124 12.68 -0.11 1.96
CA ALA A 124 12.18 0.35 0.66
C ALA A 124 12.66 -0.57 -0.46
N THR A 125 13.94 -0.95 -0.48
CA THR A 125 14.49 -1.89 -1.48
C THR A 125 13.81 -3.26 -1.43
N SER A 126 13.60 -3.80 -0.22
CA SER A 126 12.85 -5.05 -0.03
C SER A 126 11.41 -4.94 -0.51
N ALA A 127 10.71 -3.86 -0.17
CA ALA A 127 9.34 -3.62 -0.61
C ALA A 127 9.23 -3.52 -2.15
N THR A 128 10.13 -2.77 -2.81
CA THR A 128 10.18 -2.67 -4.28
C THR A 128 10.32 -4.04 -4.92
N THR A 129 11.22 -4.88 -4.39
CA THR A 129 11.47 -6.23 -4.92
C THR A 129 10.23 -7.10 -4.80
N LEU A 130 9.56 -7.08 -3.64
CA LEU A 130 8.37 -7.88 -3.38
C LEU A 130 7.16 -7.41 -4.17
N TYR A 131 6.90 -6.10 -4.26
CA TYR A 131 5.82 -5.57 -5.10
C TYR A 131 6.01 -5.94 -6.56
N THR A 132 7.23 -5.82 -7.08
CA THR A 132 7.53 -6.16 -8.48
C THR A 132 7.33 -7.65 -8.74
N ALA A 133 7.77 -8.52 -7.82
CA ALA A 133 7.54 -9.96 -7.90
C ALA A 133 6.05 -10.31 -7.85
N ALA A 134 5.30 -9.70 -6.94
CA ALA A 134 3.85 -9.89 -6.84
C ALA A 134 3.13 -9.41 -8.11
N LEU A 135 3.53 -8.28 -8.70
CA LEU A 135 2.94 -7.75 -9.92
C LEU A 135 3.18 -8.66 -11.11
N SER A 136 4.40 -9.19 -11.24
CA SER A 136 4.76 -10.14 -12.30
C SER A 136 3.89 -11.40 -12.24
N LEU A 137 3.67 -11.94 -11.03
CA LEU A 137 2.82 -13.11 -10.82
C LEU A 137 1.33 -12.77 -11.04
N ALA A 138 0.85 -11.66 -10.50
CA ALA A 138 -0.55 -11.23 -10.63
C ALA A 138 -0.94 -10.99 -12.10
N SER A 139 -0.06 -10.39 -12.89
CA SER A 139 -0.34 -10.07 -14.30
C SER A 139 -0.49 -11.33 -15.18
N GLN A 140 0.06 -12.46 -14.73
CA GLN A 140 -0.01 -13.74 -15.44
C GLN A 140 -1.22 -14.58 -15.04
N HIS A 141 -1.70 -14.44 -13.81
CA HIS A 141 -2.64 -15.40 -13.21
C HIS A 141 -3.94 -14.79 -12.69
N LEU A 142 -4.02 -13.46 -12.50
CA LEU A 142 -5.18 -12.79 -11.91
C LEU A 142 -5.80 -11.80 -12.91
N LEU A 143 -7.13 -11.79 -12.95
CA LEU A 143 -7.90 -10.85 -13.75
C LEU A 143 -7.68 -9.41 -13.27
N PRO A 144 -7.79 -8.38 -14.13
CA PRO A 144 -7.64 -6.99 -13.72
C PRO A 144 -8.58 -6.57 -12.58
N THR A 145 -9.76 -7.16 -12.52
CA THR A 145 -10.78 -6.93 -11.49
C THR A 145 -10.62 -7.80 -10.23
N ASP A 146 -9.63 -8.69 -10.21
CA ASP A 146 -9.33 -9.54 -9.07
C ASP A 146 -9.00 -8.68 -7.82
N PRO A 147 -9.63 -8.91 -6.67
CA PRO A 147 -9.42 -8.09 -5.47
C PRO A 147 -7.97 -8.06 -4.99
N VAL A 148 -7.23 -9.17 -5.12
CA VAL A 148 -5.83 -9.25 -4.72
C VAL A 148 -4.96 -8.43 -5.66
N ARG A 149 -5.20 -8.51 -6.98
CA ARG A 149 -4.49 -7.69 -7.98
C ARG A 149 -4.80 -6.20 -7.84
N LEU A 150 -6.06 -5.81 -7.67
CA LEU A 150 -6.45 -4.42 -7.46
C LEU A 150 -5.83 -3.85 -6.18
N GLY A 151 -5.88 -4.62 -5.09
CA GLY A 151 -5.26 -4.24 -3.82
C GLY A 151 -3.74 -4.12 -3.93
N LEU A 152 -3.09 -4.98 -4.72
CA LEU A 152 -1.65 -4.91 -4.99
C LEU A 152 -1.28 -3.61 -5.70
N LEU A 153 -1.97 -3.28 -6.80
CA LEU A 153 -1.71 -2.07 -7.60
C LEU A 153 -1.97 -0.80 -6.79
N LEU A 154 -3.07 -0.77 -6.01
CA LEU A 154 -3.34 0.34 -5.11
C LEU A 154 -2.19 0.53 -4.11
N ASN A 155 -1.78 -0.53 -3.41
CA ASN A 155 -0.74 -0.42 -2.38
C ASN A 155 0.63 -0.08 -2.98
N TYR A 156 0.93 -0.59 -4.17
CA TYR A 156 2.17 -0.26 -4.86
C TYR A 156 2.21 1.19 -5.35
N SER A 157 1.10 1.72 -5.88
CA SER A 157 1.04 3.15 -6.25
C SER A 157 1.25 4.06 -5.03
N VAL A 158 0.66 3.73 -3.89
CA VAL A 158 0.87 4.43 -2.62
C VAL A 158 2.33 4.32 -2.15
N PHE A 159 2.95 3.14 -2.30
CA PHE A 159 4.37 2.96 -1.99
C PHE A 159 5.28 3.86 -2.84
N GLN A 160 5.03 3.90 -4.16
CA GLN A 160 5.77 4.74 -5.09
C GLN A 160 5.65 6.22 -4.71
N TYR A 161 4.45 6.67 -4.34
CA TYR A 161 4.19 8.05 -3.91
C TYR A 161 4.85 8.35 -2.56
N ASP A 162 4.51 7.61 -1.49
CA ASP A 162 4.86 7.97 -0.11
C ASP A 162 6.29 7.64 0.31
N ILE A 163 6.86 6.56 -0.24
CA ILE A 163 8.18 6.05 0.16
C ILE A 163 9.23 6.35 -0.91
N LEU A 164 8.92 6.11 -2.19
CA LEU A 164 9.88 6.37 -3.27
C LEU A 164 9.89 7.84 -3.69
N SER A 165 8.86 8.62 -3.34
CA SER A 165 8.68 10.00 -3.82
C SER A 165 8.65 10.09 -5.35
N ASP A 166 8.17 9.03 -6.01
CA ASP A 166 8.02 8.95 -7.47
C ASP A 166 6.53 9.11 -7.82
N VAL A 167 6.11 10.37 -7.91
CA VAL A 167 4.71 10.76 -8.16
C VAL A 167 4.25 10.30 -9.55
N ARG A 168 5.12 10.37 -10.56
CA ARG A 168 4.75 10.03 -11.94
C ARG A 168 4.47 8.52 -12.06
N SER A 169 5.37 7.69 -11.55
CA SER A 169 5.17 6.24 -11.57
C SER A 169 3.95 5.82 -10.75
N ALA A 170 3.75 6.44 -9.58
CA ALA A 170 2.58 6.20 -8.74
C ALA A 170 1.26 6.49 -9.48
N TRP A 171 1.20 7.65 -10.16
CA TRP A 171 0.00 8.05 -10.91
C TRP A 171 -0.25 7.12 -12.10
N ILE A 172 0.77 6.77 -12.87
CA ILE A 172 0.63 5.83 -14.00
C ILE A 172 0.13 4.47 -13.51
N CYS A 173 0.72 3.93 -12.43
CA CYS A 173 0.31 2.66 -11.84
C CYS A 173 -1.15 2.69 -11.39
N ALA A 174 -1.57 3.73 -10.67
CA ALA A 174 -2.95 3.88 -10.23
C ALA A 174 -3.93 4.08 -11.40
N LYS A 175 -3.52 4.80 -12.45
CA LYS A 175 -4.34 5.08 -13.64
C LYS A 175 -4.60 3.82 -14.44
N GLN A 176 -3.56 3.05 -14.69
CA GLN A 176 -3.66 1.76 -15.36
C GLN A 176 -4.62 0.83 -14.60
N ALA A 177 -4.43 0.67 -13.29
CA ALA A 177 -5.29 -0.17 -12.47
C ALA A 177 -6.76 0.29 -12.48
N TYR A 178 -6.99 1.61 -12.45
CA TYR A 178 -8.32 2.19 -12.50
C TYR A 178 -9.00 1.94 -13.85
N ASP A 179 -8.30 2.16 -14.96
CA ASP A 179 -8.84 2.02 -16.31
C ASP A 179 -9.15 0.54 -16.61
N GLU A 180 -8.20 -0.37 -16.36
CA GLU A 180 -8.40 -1.81 -16.58
C GLU A 180 -9.58 -2.36 -15.75
N ALA A 181 -9.73 -1.91 -14.50
CA ALA A 181 -10.84 -2.34 -13.65
C ALA A 181 -12.20 -1.79 -14.10
N LEU A 182 -12.21 -0.55 -14.61
CA LEU A 182 -13.43 0.12 -15.05
C LEU A 182 -14.01 -0.54 -16.31
N GLU A 183 -13.16 -1.02 -17.22
CA GLU A 183 -13.58 -1.72 -18.45
C GLU A 183 -14.34 -3.02 -18.17
N GLU A 184 -13.99 -3.72 -17.10
CA GLU A 184 -14.58 -5.02 -16.75
C GLU A 184 -15.66 -4.93 -15.64
N LEU A 185 -15.86 -3.76 -15.04
CA LEU A 185 -16.68 -3.58 -13.83
C LEU A 185 -18.13 -4.07 -14.03
N ASP A 186 -18.71 -3.82 -15.21
CA ASP A 186 -20.09 -4.17 -15.56
C ASP A 186 -20.27 -5.68 -15.82
N THR A 187 -19.18 -6.44 -15.93
CA THR A 187 -19.19 -7.90 -16.17
C THR A 187 -19.13 -8.72 -14.89
N LEU A 188 -18.88 -8.06 -13.74
CA LEU A 188 -18.71 -8.71 -12.46
C LEU A 188 -20.04 -9.19 -11.87
N SER A 189 -19.96 -10.22 -11.02
CA SER A 189 -21.07 -10.58 -10.14
C SER A 189 -21.34 -9.45 -9.14
N GLU A 190 -22.53 -9.43 -8.53
CA GLU A 190 -22.88 -8.48 -7.47
C GLU A 190 -21.85 -8.42 -6.33
N GLU A 191 -21.27 -9.57 -5.97
CA GLU A 191 -20.22 -9.65 -4.95
C GLU A 191 -18.88 -9.11 -5.46
N GLY A 192 -18.47 -9.52 -6.67
CA GLY A 192 -17.25 -9.01 -7.31
C GLY A 192 -17.30 -7.50 -7.48
N TYR A 193 -18.44 -6.96 -7.90
CA TYR A 193 -18.68 -5.53 -8.05
C TYR A 193 -18.53 -4.79 -6.72
N ARG A 194 -19.16 -5.26 -5.64
CA ARG A 194 -19.05 -4.65 -4.31
C ARG A 194 -17.61 -4.58 -3.81
N ASN A 195 -16.81 -5.60 -4.10
CA ASN A 195 -15.40 -5.64 -3.69
C ASN A 195 -14.53 -4.72 -4.57
N ALA A 196 -14.69 -4.80 -5.90
CA ALA A 196 -13.91 -4.01 -6.84
C ALA A 196 -14.21 -2.51 -6.76
N VAL A 197 -15.48 -2.11 -6.63
CA VAL A 197 -15.90 -0.69 -6.65
C VAL A 197 -15.27 0.11 -5.49
N VAL A 198 -15.04 -0.53 -4.34
CA VAL A 198 -14.35 0.10 -3.22
C VAL A 198 -12.93 0.45 -3.63
N VAL A 199 -12.16 -0.51 -4.15
CA VAL A 199 -10.75 -0.29 -4.54
C VAL A 199 -10.65 0.69 -5.71
N VAL A 200 -11.51 0.56 -6.72
CA VAL A 200 -11.57 1.48 -7.86
C VAL A 200 -11.84 2.92 -7.42
N ARG A 201 -12.74 3.12 -6.44
CA ARG A 201 -12.95 4.44 -5.85
C ARG A 201 -11.69 4.97 -5.17
N LEU A 202 -10.94 4.15 -4.46
CA LEU A 202 -9.70 4.58 -3.80
C LEU A 202 -8.62 4.97 -4.81
N LEU A 203 -8.48 4.20 -5.89
CA LEU A 203 -7.59 4.52 -7.00
C LEU A 203 -7.95 5.89 -7.60
N ARG A 204 -9.24 6.14 -7.86
CA ARG A 204 -9.71 7.45 -8.34
C ARG A 204 -9.38 8.58 -7.38
N ASP A 205 -9.64 8.39 -6.09
CA ASP A 205 -9.40 9.41 -5.08
C ASP A 205 -7.89 9.73 -4.96
N ASN A 206 -7.02 8.72 -5.10
CA ASN A 206 -5.56 8.91 -5.20
C ASN A 206 -5.16 9.68 -6.47
N LEU A 207 -5.68 9.31 -7.64
CA LEU A 207 -5.41 9.99 -8.92
C LEU A 207 -5.75 11.47 -8.86
N GLN A 208 -6.90 11.82 -8.28
CA GLN A 208 -7.31 13.20 -8.08
C GLN A 208 -6.40 13.94 -7.09
N THR A 209 -5.96 13.26 -6.04
CA THR A 209 -5.08 13.85 -5.02
C THR A 209 -3.70 14.16 -5.59
N TRP A 210 -3.15 13.30 -6.44
CA TRP A 210 -1.81 13.45 -7.00
C TRP A 210 -1.75 14.27 -8.30
N LEU A 211 -2.89 14.51 -8.95
CA LEU A 211 -2.96 15.22 -10.23
C LEU A 211 -2.23 16.58 -10.25
N PRO A 212 -2.37 17.46 -9.23
CA PRO A 212 -1.69 18.75 -9.25
C PRO A 212 -0.16 18.62 -9.27
N GLU A 213 0.39 17.62 -8.57
CA GLU A 213 1.84 17.37 -8.54
C GLU A 213 2.33 16.81 -9.89
N VAL A 214 1.54 15.95 -10.54
CA VAL A 214 1.87 15.45 -11.88
C VAL A 214 1.86 16.59 -12.91
N GLN A 215 0.88 17.49 -12.85
CA GLN A 215 0.81 18.66 -13.74
C GLN A 215 2.03 19.57 -13.56
N ALA A 216 2.43 19.82 -12.31
CA ALA A 216 3.62 20.62 -12.03
C ALA A 216 4.92 19.96 -12.57
N LEU A 217 5.00 18.62 -12.57
CA LEU A 217 6.12 17.90 -13.18
C LEU A 217 6.13 18.06 -14.71
N ASP A 218 4.96 17.96 -15.35
CA ASP A 218 4.84 18.09 -16.80
C ASP A 218 5.20 19.54 -17.25
N GLU A 219 4.74 20.57 -16.54
CA GLU A 219 5.10 21.98 -16.78
C GLU A 219 6.61 22.25 -16.61
N ALA A 220 7.26 21.60 -15.64
CA ALA A 220 8.70 21.75 -15.40
C ALA A 220 9.54 21.11 -16.52
N VAL A 221 9.01 20.11 -17.23
CA VAL A 221 9.67 19.44 -18.36
C VAL A 221 9.51 20.25 -19.65
N GLU A 222 8.39 20.93 -19.85
CA GLU A 222 8.12 21.73 -21.05
C GLU A 222 8.90 23.07 -21.08
N GLY A 223 9.38 23.55 -19.94
CA GLY A 223 10.13 24.81 -19.83
C GLY A 223 9.26 26.05 -20.10
N PRO A 224 9.69 27.27 -19.72
CA PRO A 224 8.93 28.46 -20.06
C PRO A 224 8.89 28.58 -21.59
N SER A 225 7.67 28.60 -22.15
CA SER A 225 7.45 28.93 -23.55
C SER A 225 8.19 30.22 -23.87
N SER A 226 9.21 30.12 -24.70
CA SER A 226 9.99 31.26 -25.17
C SER A 226 9.13 32.09 -26.12
N ASP A 227 8.36 33.01 -25.55
CA ASP A 227 7.72 34.14 -26.23
C ASP A 227 8.62 35.38 -26.20
#